data_AF-A0A2V8UGF7-F1
#
_entry.id   AF-A0A2V8UGF7-F1
#
_cell.length_a   1.000
_cell.length_b   1.000
_cell.length_c   1.000
_cell.angle_alpha   90.00
_cell.angle_beta   90.00
_cell.angle_gamma   90.00
#
_symmetry.space_group_name_H-M   'P 1'
#
loop_
_entity.id
_entity.type
_entity.pdbx_description
1 polymer ?
#
loop_
_entity_poly.entity_id
_entity_poly.type
_entity_poly.pdbx_seq_one_letter_code
_entity_poly.pdbx_strand_id
1 'polypeptide(L)'
;MPNIAGVDLTGSGIATTPIPGIPYNGFNRGYGKDDLAKAVAAWNAKYPAGSVDARGQAIPQLILPPHYSLGHGFNSQDIRLTKTLTFRERYRVSVFGEMFNIFNIANLGGYSGTIDTVAPAGTLQKFAFGQPTNRTTQVFGSGGPRAVQVGARFQF
;
A
#
# COMPACT_ATOMS: atom_id res chain seq x y z
N MET A 1 -3.82 -9.43 -2.18
CA MET A 1 -4.21 -9.73 -3.58
C MET A 1 -5.46 -8.94 -3.91
N PRO A 2 -5.65 -8.51 -5.16
CA PRO A 2 -6.90 -7.91 -5.61
C PRO A 2 -8.08 -8.88 -5.45
N ASN A 3 -9.15 -8.41 -4.82
CA ASN A 3 -10.34 -9.21 -4.55
C ASN A 3 -11.63 -8.43 -4.85
N ILE A 4 -12.73 -9.16 -4.99
CA ILE A 4 -14.08 -8.65 -5.14
C ILE A 4 -14.82 -8.93 -3.84
N ALA A 5 -15.41 -7.89 -3.25
CA ALA A 5 -16.24 -8.02 -2.06
C ALA A 5 -17.70 -8.28 -2.44
N GLY A 6 -18.43 -9.00 -1.58
CA GLY A 6 -19.87 -9.22 -1.71
C GLY A 6 -20.28 -10.33 -2.68
N VAL A 7 -19.33 -11.12 -3.20
CA VAL A 7 -19.60 -12.17 -4.20
C VAL A 7 -19.15 -13.53 -3.69
N ASP A 8 -20.03 -14.53 -3.76
CA ASP A 8 -19.74 -15.94 -3.47
C ASP A 8 -20.04 -16.80 -4.71
N LEU A 9 -19.02 -16.98 -5.54
CA LEU A 9 -19.16 -17.75 -6.78
C LEU A 9 -19.40 -19.25 -6.56
N THR A 10 -19.06 -19.78 -5.38
CA THR A 10 -19.07 -21.22 -5.11
C THR A 10 -20.19 -21.65 -4.15
N GLY A 11 -20.95 -20.71 -3.59
CA GLY A 11 -21.96 -21.00 -2.57
C GLY A 11 -21.36 -21.47 -1.24
N SER A 12 -20.11 -21.06 -0.96
CA SER A 12 -19.36 -21.48 0.22
C SER A 12 -19.71 -20.70 1.50
N GLY A 13 -20.48 -19.62 1.36
CA GLY A 13 -20.71 -18.64 2.42
C GLY A 13 -19.61 -17.56 2.53
N ILE A 14 -18.53 -17.65 1.74
CA ILE A 14 -17.44 -16.67 1.72
C ILE A 14 -17.73 -15.61 0.63
N ALA A 15 -18.08 -14.40 1.05
CA ALA A 15 -18.41 -13.29 0.17
C ALA A 15 -17.19 -12.45 -0.26
N THR A 16 -16.01 -13.04 -0.34
CA THR A 16 -14.80 -12.37 -0.84
C THR A 16 -14.12 -13.29 -1.83
N THR A 17 -14.14 -12.90 -3.09
CA THR A 17 -13.64 -13.71 -4.20
C THR A 17 -12.37 -13.06 -4.76
N PRO A 18 -11.20 -13.72 -4.76
CA PRO A 18 -10.02 -13.24 -5.48
C PRO A 18 -10.31 -13.08 -6.97
N ILE A 19 -9.70 -12.08 -7.63
CA ILE A 19 -9.86 -11.93 -9.08
C ILE A 19 -9.34 -13.20 -9.80
N PRO A 20 -10.16 -13.89 -10.62
CA PRO A 20 -9.72 -15.08 -11.34
C PRO A 20 -8.64 -14.75 -12.38
N GLY A 21 -7.80 -15.73 -12.71
CA GLY A 21 -6.78 -15.61 -13.76
C GLY A 21 -5.42 -15.08 -13.29
N ILE A 22 -5.30 -14.67 -12.03
CA ILE A 22 -4.02 -14.27 -11.42
C ILE A 22 -3.78 -15.12 -10.16
N PRO A 23 -2.66 -15.86 -10.06
CA PRO A 23 -2.38 -16.67 -8.90
C PRO A 23 -2.12 -15.81 -7.66
N TYR A 24 -2.34 -16.41 -6.48
CA TYR A 24 -1.98 -15.76 -5.21
C TYR A 24 -0.51 -15.33 -5.23
N ASN A 25 -0.23 -14.11 -4.76
CA ASN A 25 1.10 -13.48 -4.81
C ASN A 25 1.72 -13.33 -6.21
N GLY A 26 0.96 -13.41 -7.30
CA GLY A 26 1.49 -13.23 -8.67
C GLY A 26 1.97 -11.81 -8.99
N PHE A 27 1.42 -10.79 -8.31
CA PHE A 27 1.79 -9.40 -8.55
C PHE A 27 3.23 -9.10 -8.16
N ASN A 28 3.94 -8.37 -9.02
CA ASN A 28 5.40 -8.16 -8.96
C ASN A 28 6.22 -9.47 -9.05
N ARG A 29 5.60 -10.57 -9.49
CA ARG A 29 6.22 -11.89 -9.75
C ARG A 29 5.80 -12.44 -11.11
N GLY A 30 5.79 -11.57 -12.12
CA GLY A 30 5.36 -11.90 -13.49
C GLY A 30 3.96 -11.41 -13.85
N TYR A 31 3.20 -10.85 -12.90
CA TYR A 31 1.91 -10.21 -13.17
C TYR A 31 1.95 -8.72 -12.80
N GLY A 32 1.38 -7.88 -13.67
CA GLY A 32 1.37 -6.42 -13.55
C GLY A 32 -0.02 -5.80 -13.74
N LYS A 33 -0.02 -4.49 -14.00
CA LYS A 33 -1.26 -3.70 -14.20
C LYS A 33 -2.06 -4.18 -15.41
N ASP A 34 -1.39 -4.53 -16.49
CA ASP A 34 -2.04 -4.99 -17.71
C ASP A 34 -2.76 -6.33 -17.50
N ASP A 35 -2.17 -7.24 -16.71
CA ASP A 35 -2.80 -8.52 -16.37
C ASP A 35 -4.01 -8.32 -15.49
N LEU A 36 -3.96 -7.38 -14.53
CA LEU A 36 -5.13 -7.02 -13.73
C LEU A 36 -6.23 -6.43 -14.62
N ALA A 37 -5.89 -5.54 -15.55
CA ALA A 37 -6.87 -4.96 -16.48
C ALA A 37 -7.52 -6.05 -17.35
N LYS A 38 -6.73 -6.99 -17.88
CA LYS A 38 -7.24 -8.16 -18.61
C LYS A 38 -8.15 -9.04 -17.74
N ALA A 39 -7.78 -9.28 -16.49
CA ALA A 39 -8.58 -10.08 -15.57
C ALA A 39 -9.93 -9.41 -15.24
N VAL A 40 -9.93 -8.09 -15.05
CA VAL A 40 -11.15 -7.28 -14.87
C VAL A 40 -12.04 -7.31 -16.11
N ALA A 41 -11.45 -7.18 -17.31
CA ALA A 41 -12.20 -7.30 -18.55
C ALA A 41 -12.81 -8.70 -18.72
N ALA A 42 -12.04 -9.76 -18.41
CA ALA A 42 -12.52 -11.14 -18.44
C ALA A 42 -13.65 -11.39 -17.44
N TRP A 43 -13.57 -10.80 -16.25
CA TRP A 43 -14.64 -10.84 -15.26
C TRP A 43 -15.93 -10.22 -15.80
N ASN A 44 -15.86 -8.97 -16.29
CA ASN A 44 -17.04 -8.25 -16.80
C ASN A 44 -17.64 -8.95 -18.02
N ALA A 45 -16.82 -9.58 -18.87
CA ALA A 45 -17.30 -10.38 -19.99
C ALA A 45 -17.97 -11.69 -19.55
N LYS A 46 -17.42 -12.37 -18.55
CA LYS A 46 -17.98 -13.62 -18.00
C LYS A 46 -19.28 -13.38 -17.24
N TYR A 47 -19.37 -12.27 -16.52
CA TYR A 47 -20.51 -11.89 -15.71
C TYR A 47 -21.04 -10.54 -16.17
N PRO A 48 -21.83 -10.48 -17.27
CA PRO A 48 -22.45 -9.24 -17.70
C PRO A 48 -23.43 -8.70 -16.65
N ALA A 49 -23.81 -7.42 -16.75
CA ALA A 49 -24.75 -6.79 -15.83
C ALA A 49 -26.06 -7.59 -15.70
N GLY A 50 -26.52 -7.79 -14.46
CA GLY A 50 -27.68 -8.63 -14.14
C GLY A 50 -27.32 -10.09 -13.81
N SER A 51 -26.06 -10.49 -13.96
CA SER A 51 -25.58 -11.80 -13.49
C SER A 51 -25.77 -11.93 -11.97
N VAL A 52 -26.05 -13.15 -11.51
CA VAL A 52 -26.18 -13.48 -10.09
C VAL A 52 -25.21 -14.57 -9.68
N ASP A 53 -24.77 -14.54 -8.42
CA ASP A 53 -23.92 -15.56 -7.82
C ASP A 53 -24.75 -16.77 -7.34
N ALA A 54 -24.08 -17.75 -6.72
CA ALA A 54 -24.73 -18.98 -6.24
C ALA A 54 -25.78 -18.74 -5.14
N ARG A 55 -25.81 -17.54 -4.55
CA ARG A 55 -26.75 -17.10 -3.51
C ARG A 55 -27.86 -16.22 -4.09
N GLY A 56 -27.90 -16.02 -5.41
CA GLY A 56 -28.82 -15.10 -6.07
C GLY A 56 -28.48 -13.61 -5.85
N GLN A 57 -27.28 -13.28 -5.39
CA GLN A 57 -26.83 -11.89 -5.24
C GLN A 57 -26.28 -11.36 -6.56
N ALA A 58 -26.50 -10.08 -6.85
CA ALA A 58 -25.99 -9.48 -8.08
C ALA A 58 -24.46 -9.47 -8.10
N ILE A 59 -23.89 -9.96 -9.21
CA ILE A 59 -22.45 -9.88 -9.46
C ILE A 59 -22.14 -8.48 -10.01
N PRO A 60 -21.28 -7.69 -9.33
CA PRO A 60 -20.98 -6.34 -9.77
C PRO A 60 -20.09 -6.34 -11.01
N GLN A 61 -20.29 -5.32 -11.85
CA GLN A 61 -19.27 -4.92 -12.82
C GLN A 61 -18.11 -4.28 -12.08
N LEU A 62 -16.89 -4.60 -12.49
CA LEU A 62 -15.65 -4.09 -11.91
C LEU A 62 -15.09 -2.96 -12.76
N ILE A 63 -14.43 -2.02 -12.09
CA ILE A 63 -13.72 -0.91 -12.72
C ILE A 63 -12.42 -0.65 -11.97
N LEU A 64 -11.39 -0.25 -12.71
CA LEU A 64 -10.11 0.14 -12.13
C LEU A 64 -9.99 1.66 -12.10
N PRO A 65 -9.34 2.23 -11.08
CA PRO A 65 -8.96 3.63 -11.10
C PRO A 65 -8.06 3.93 -12.31
N PRO A 66 -8.07 5.14 -12.88
CA PRO A 66 -7.14 5.54 -13.94
C PRO A 66 -5.66 5.42 -13.50
N HIS A 67 -5.41 5.67 -12.21
CA HIS A 67 -4.10 5.53 -11.60
C HIS A 67 -4.24 4.78 -10.28
N TYR A 68 -3.51 3.67 -10.12
CA TYR A 68 -3.50 2.88 -8.89
C TYR A 68 -2.12 2.25 -8.66
N SER A 69 -1.85 1.82 -7.44
CA SER A 69 -0.67 1.06 -7.06
C SER A 69 -1.00 -0.42 -6.84
N LEU A 70 -0.12 -1.32 -7.27
CA LEU A 70 -0.17 -2.77 -6.98
C LEU A 70 0.73 -3.17 -5.81
N GLY A 71 1.28 -2.17 -5.13
CA GLY A 71 2.39 -2.30 -4.18
C GLY A 71 3.37 -1.17 -4.44
N HIS A 72 3.87 -0.56 -3.38
CA HIS A 72 4.86 0.51 -3.46
C HIS A 72 6.08 0.12 -2.63
N GLY A 73 7.25 0.57 -3.06
CA GLY A 73 8.48 0.39 -2.28
C GLY A 73 8.48 1.32 -1.09
N PHE A 74 8.75 0.77 0.09
CA PHE A 74 9.06 1.56 1.28
C PHE A 74 10.52 1.98 1.22
N ASN A 75 10.79 3.28 1.28
CA ASN A 75 12.14 3.82 1.17
C ASN A 75 12.37 4.90 2.25
N SER A 76 13.37 4.68 3.09
CA SER A 76 13.90 5.69 4.00
C SER A 76 15.41 5.54 4.07
N GLN A 77 16.12 6.66 4.04
CA GLN A 77 17.54 6.67 4.31
C GLN A 77 17.82 7.65 5.43
N ASP A 78 18.54 7.16 6.44
CA ASP A 78 18.85 7.88 7.66
C ASP A 78 20.38 7.99 7.77
N ILE A 79 20.86 9.16 8.23
CA ILE A 79 22.30 9.43 8.36
C ILE A 79 22.56 9.99 9.75
N ARG A 80 23.54 9.41 10.46
CA ARG A 80 24.05 9.92 11.73
C ARG A 80 25.52 10.29 11.60
N LEU A 81 25.85 11.50 12.05
CA LEU A 81 27.22 11.97 12.23
C LEU A 81 27.50 12.15 13.72
N THR A 82 28.58 11.56 14.22
CA THR A 82 29.03 11.70 15.61
C THR A 82 30.45 12.23 15.65
N LYS A 83 30.70 13.24 16.49
CA LYS A 83 32.03 13.75 16.82
C LYS A 83 32.32 13.54 18.29
N THR A 84 33.41 12.84 18.57
CA THR A 84 33.93 12.66 19.92
C THR A 84 35.08 13.61 20.17
N LEU A 85 35.02 14.30 21.31
CA LEU A 85 36.02 15.23 21.83
C LEU A 85 36.51 14.67 23.16
N THR A 86 37.82 14.46 23.27
CA THR A 86 38.46 14.00 24.52
C THR A 86 39.23 15.18 25.14
N PHE A 87 39.03 15.42 26.43
CA PHE A 87 39.72 16.44 27.20
C PHE A 87 40.37 15.83 28.43
N ARG A 88 41.65 16.15 28.67
CA ARG A 88 42.46 15.64 29.79
C ARG A 88 42.42 14.12 29.95
N GLU A 89 42.30 13.38 28.84
CA GLU A 89 42.30 11.91 28.74
C GLU A 89 41.14 11.16 29.44
N ARG A 90 40.54 11.74 30.48
CA ARG A 90 39.43 11.17 31.26
C ARG A 90 38.05 11.69 30.88
N TYR A 91 37.95 12.92 30.37
CA TYR A 91 36.66 13.49 30.00
C TYR A 91 36.40 13.28 28.51
N ARG A 92 35.26 12.66 28.19
CA ARG A 92 34.86 12.43 26.80
C ARG A 92 33.46 12.99 26.57
N VAL A 93 33.35 13.89 25.60
CA VAL A 93 32.08 14.41 25.08
C VAL A 93 31.87 13.86 23.68
N SER A 94 30.78 13.16 23.45
CA SER A 94 30.37 12.76 22.10
C SER A 94 29.11 13.53 21.72
N VAL A 95 29.18 14.35 20.67
CA VAL A 95 28.03 15.07 20.10
C VAL A 95 27.63 14.36 18.82
N PHE A 96 26.33 14.15 18.61
CA PHE A 96 25.82 13.59 17.37
C PHE A 96 24.65 14.40 16.83
N GLY A 97 24.53 14.37 15.50
CA GLY A 97 23.34 14.78 14.77
C GLY A 97 22.90 13.63 13.87
N GLU A 98 21.61 13.37 13.83
CA GLU A 98 20.99 12.36 12.99
C GLU A 98 19.85 12.97 12.19
N MET A 99 19.80 12.63 10.92
CA MET A 99 18.73 13.01 10.01
C MET A 99 18.05 11.75 9.51
N PHE A 100 16.76 11.64 9.79
CA PHE A 100 15.90 10.56 9.31
C PHE A 100 15.21 10.99 8.01
N ASN A 101 15.04 10.05 7.08
CA ASN A 101 14.45 10.29 5.76
C ASN A 101 15.09 11.48 5.05
N ILE A 102 16.41 11.41 4.82
CA ILE A 102 17.21 12.49 4.21
C ILE A 102 16.68 12.90 2.84
N PHE A 103 16.06 12.00 2.08
CA PHE A 103 15.44 12.33 0.79
C PHE A 103 14.02 12.87 0.87
N ASN A 104 13.42 12.94 2.07
CA ASN A 104 12.05 13.40 2.31
C ASN A 104 11.01 12.65 1.46
N ILE A 105 11.18 11.33 1.32
CA ILE A 105 10.26 10.47 0.59
C ILE A 105 9.03 10.22 1.46
N ALA A 106 7.83 10.42 0.90
CA ALA A 106 6.59 10.09 1.60
C ALA A 106 6.27 8.60 1.46
N ASN A 107 6.47 7.83 2.54
CA ASN A 107 6.04 6.44 2.60
C ASN A 107 4.53 6.37 2.88
N LEU A 108 3.77 5.95 1.87
CA LEU A 108 2.31 5.91 1.90
C LEU A 108 1.81 4.54 2.40
N GLY A 109 0.56 4.42 2.79
CA GLY A 109 0.02 3.16 3.30
C GLY A 109 -1.50 3.06 3.21
N GLY A 110 -2.03 2.01 3.82
CA GLY A 110 -3.49 1.82 3.94
C GLY A 110 -4.17 1.61 2.59
N TYR A 111 -3.49 0.93 1.67
CA TYR A 111 -4.02 0.60 0.35
C TYR A 111 -5.13 -0.45 0.44
N SER A 112 -6.24 -0.21 -0.25
CA SER A 112 -7.28 -1.23 -0.41
C SER A 112 -6.88 -2.26 -1.46
N GLY A 113 -7.08 -3.54 -1.14
CA GLY A 113 -7.01 -4.66 -2.09
C GLY A 113 -8.33 -4.96 -2.80
N THR A 114 -9.43 -4.31 -2.42
CA THR A 114 -10.75 -4.55 -3.03
C THR A 114 -10.88 -3.76 -4.33
N ILE A 115 -11.15 -4.46 -5.43
CA ILE A 115 -11.39 -3.86 -6.74
C ILE A 115 -12.70 -3.08 -6.69
N ASP A 116 -12.70 -1.86 -7.24
CA ASP A 116 -13.87 -0.99 -7.23
C ASP A 116 -14.97 -1.55 -8.15
N THR A 117 -16.22 -1.36 -7.75
CA THR A 117 -17.38 -1.69 -8.57
C THR A 117 -17.84 -0.47 -9.35
N VAL A 118 -18.42 -0.68 -10.53
CA VAL A 118 -19.04 0.39 -11.31
C VAL A 118 -20.16 1.02 -10.48
N ALA A 119 -20.10 2.34 -10.32
CA ALA A 119 -21.09 3.08 -9.56
C ALA A 119 -22.45 3.08 -10.30
N PRO A 120 -23.58 3.13 -9.57
CA PRO A 120 -24.90 3.26 -10.18
C PRO A 120 -24.99 4.46 -11.14
N ALA A 121 -25.81 4.31 -12.19
CA ALA A 121 -26.03 5.38 -13.15
C ALA A 121 -26.47 6.68 -12.44
N GLY A 122 -25.84 7.80 -12.81
CA GLY A 122 -26.10 9.11 -12.20
C GLY A 122 -25.31 9.40 -10.91
N THR A 123 -24.42 8.50 -10.47
CA THR A 123 -23.53 8.74 -9.32
C THR A 123 -22.08 8.89 -9.75
N LEU A 124 -21.29 9.65 -8.97
CA LEU A 124 -19.85 9.78 -9.21
C LEU A 124 -19.14 8.49 -8.83
N GLN A 125 -18.30 7.99 -9.74
CA GLN A 125 -17.44 6.85 -9.48
C GLN A 125 -16.46 7.18 -8.35
N LYS A 126 -16.44 6.33 -7.33
CA LYS A 126 -15.43 6.37 -6.26
C LYS A 126 -14.39 5.29 -6.51
N PHE A 127 -13.14 5.63 -6.24
CA PHE A 127 -12.00 4.76 -6.43
C PHE A 127 -11.26 4.61 -5.11
N ALA A 128 -11.20 3.39 -4.59
CA ALA A 128 -10.46 3.05 -3.38
C ALA A 128 -9.35 2.04 -3.67
N PHE A 129 -9.49 1.21 -4.72
CA PHE A 129 -8.49 0.21 -5.05
C PHE A 129 -7.12 0.85 -5.31
N GLY A 130 -6.09 0.33 -4.65
CA GLY A 130 -4.72 0.79 -4.87
C GLY A 130 -4.49 2.30 -4.61
N GLN A 131 -5.40 2.96 -3.88
CA GLN A 131 -5.22 4.32 -3.38
C GLN A 131 -4.67 4.30 -1.95
N PRO A 132 -3.68 5.15 -1.63
CA PRO A 132 -3.20 5.30 -0.26
C PRO A 132 -4.22 6.08 0.58
N THR A 133 -4.44 5.64 1.82
CA THR A 133 -5.32 6.34 2.78
C THR A 133 -4.56 7.00 3.91
N ASN A 134 -3.31 6.60 4.14
CA ASN A 134 -2.46 7.19 5.16
C ASN A 134 -1.00 7.31 4.70
N ARG A 135 -0.21 7.94 5.56
CA ARG A 135 1.25 8.02 5.47
C ARG A 135 1.85 7.43 6.72
N THR A 136 3.07 6.92 6.61
CA THR A 136 3.84 6.46 7.76
C THR A 136 4.04 7.62 8.73
N THR A 137 3.77 7.37 10.01
CA THR A 137 3.81 8.40 11.06
C THR A 137 5.25 8.69 11.47
N GLN A 138 5.45 9.79 12.21
CA GLN A 138 6.78 10.19 12.66
C GLN A 138 7.25 9.33 13.83
N VAL A 139 7.85 8.18 13.52
CA VAL A 139 8.68 7.41 14.44
C VAL A 139 10.09 7.36 13.86
N PHE A 140 11.09 7.73 14.65
CA PHE A 140 12.49 7.75 14.20
C PHE A 140 12.92 6.37 13.68
N GLY A 141 13.61 6.34 12.55
CA GLY A 141 14.04 5.10 11.90
C GLY A 141 12.94 4.28 11.21
N SER A 142 11.72 4.79 11.13
CA SER A 142 10.56 4.04 10.60
C SER A 142 9.97 4.61 9.30
N GLY A 143 10.72 5.46 8.58
CA GLY A 143 10.27 6.02 7.30
C GLY A 143 9.14 7.06 7.37
N GLY A 144 8.92 7.64 8.55
CA GLY A 144 8.10 8.84 8.71
C GLY A 144 8.66 10.08 7.98
N PRO A 145 8.05 11.25 8.18
CA PRO A 145 8.54 12.52 7.63
C PRO A 145 10.01 12.80 8.01
N ARG A 146 10.71 13.61 7.20
CA ARG A 146 12.08 14.03 7.50
C ARG A 146 12.14 14.65 8.90
N ALA A 147 13.05 14.16 9.72
CA ALA A 147 13.24 14.65 11.07
C ALA A 147 14.72 14.69 11.45
N VAL A 148 15.07 15.57 12.38
CA VAL A 148 16.44 15.73 12.88
C VAL A 148 16.46 15.51 14.38
N GLN A 149 17.42 14.70 14.84
CA GLN A 149 17.73 14.52 16.26
C GLN A 149 19.17 14.98 16.52
N VAL A 150 19.35 15.70 17.63
CA VAL A 150 20.68 16.05 18.14
C VAL A 150 20.82 15.52 19.56
N GLY A 151 22.04 15.13 19.94
CA GLY A 151 22.29 14.66 21.29
C GLY A 151 23.76 14.72 21.64
N ALA A 152 24.04 14.65 22.94
CA ALA A 152 25.38 14.60 23.47
C ALA A 152 25.47 13.55 24.59
N ARG A 153 26.64 12.92 24.72
CA ARG A 153 26.99 12.02 25.81
C ARG A 153 28.27 12.49 26.47
N PHE A 154 28.22 12.69 27.78
CA PHE A 154 29.38 12.95 28.62
C PHE A 154 29.81 11.68 29.36
N GLN A 155 31.13 11.46 29.46
CA GLN A 155 31.75 10.36 30.21
C GLN A 155 32.95 10.90 30.98
N PHE A 156 33.15 10.39 32.20
CA PHE A 156 34.17 10.78 33.16
C PHE A 156 34.91 9.56 33.69
#